data_AF-A0A6C1T3B3-F1
#
_entry.id   AF-A0A6C1T3B3-F1
#
_cell.length_a   1.000
_cell.length_b   1.000
_cell.length_c   1.000
_cell.angle_alpha   90.00
_cell.angle_beta   90.00
_cell.angle_gamma   90.00
#
_symmetry.space_group_name_H-M   'P 1'
#
loop_
_entity.id
_entity.type
_entity.pdbx_description
1 polymer ?
#
loop_
_entity_poly.entity_id
_entity_poly.type
_entity_poly.pdbx_seq_one_letter_code
_entity_poly.pdbx_strand_id
1 'polypeptide(L)'
;MALAGVLYLGLIGRFLLPDRASMSDVLSDRSRSKYFTEVAIPEQSRLAGRKLSEIDLFKREGARVVDVLRGDASLRRGNMSEVRLQPGDRVVLRTQMSEVLGLKSNPDVEQVSDDDPDLDMIGPQRDIERLSSVETTTVEVLISPDCKMVGRRLGGMRLRRRYGVYPLAVHRRNQNIGTNFENLVVRVGDTLLLEGAPEDIQRLAQDMELADIARPTERAYRRRHAPIVVGVLIAIVVLSALEIAPISLMSFIGVAVVLLTRCIDADEALSFIDGRLLALIFAMLAVGAGLENAGSVQLLVDVLAPGLVTLSPVLLVLAVYTLTSFLTELVTNNAVAVILTPLVIALGTALGLDPRGLVVAVMMGASASFATPIGYQTNTLVYGPGGYRFTDFLRIGIPMNLLLAVVAAVFIPVFWPL
;
A
#
# COMPACT_ATOMS: atom_id res chain seq x y z
N MET A 1 12.12 -14.36 -20.95
CA MET A 1 12.57 -13.52 -19.80
C MET A 1 11.76 -13.80 -18.53
N ALA A 2 10.45 -13.58 -18.51
CA ALA A 2 9.61 -13.81 -17.32
C ALA A 2 9.79 -15.20 -16.69
N LEU A 3 9.78 -16.26 -17.50
CA LEU A 3 10.03 -17.63 -17.03
C LEU A 3 11.39 -17.79 -16.32
N ALA A 4 12.46 -17.21 -16.88
CA ALA A 4 13.80 -17.26 -16.30
C ALA A 4 13.86 -16.51 -14.95
N GLY A 5 13.21 -15.34 -14.88
CA GLY A 5 13.12 -14.56 -13.64
C GLY A 5 12.32 -15.25 -12.55
N VAL A 6 11.17 -15.85 -12.90
CA VAL A 6 10.35 -16.63 -11.96
C VAL A 6 11.11 -17.85 -11.46
N LEU A 7 11.80 -18.57 -12.34
CA LEU A 7 12.60 -19.73 -11.97
C LEU A 7 13.75 -19.34 -11.03
N TYR A 8 14.45 -18.24 -11.32
CA TYR A 8 15.51 -17.71 -10.45
C TYR A 8 14.96 -17.35 -9.06
N LEU A 9 13.85 -16.60 -8.99
CA LEU A 9 13.22 -16.25 -7.71
C LEU A 9 12.73 -17.49 -6.95
N GLY A 10 12.16 -18.48 -7.64
CA GLY A 10 11.69 -19.72 -7.02
C GLY A 10 12.81 -20.60 -6.46
N LEU A 11 13.93 -20.71 -7.18
CA LEU A 11 15.06 -21.56 -6.77
C LEU A 11 15.99 -20.87 -5.77
N ILE A 12 16.31 -19.59 -6.02
CA ILE A 12 17.37 -18.85 -5.34
C ILE A 12 16.79 -17.86 -4.31
N GLY A 13 15.59 -17.34 -4.54
CA GLY A 13 14.93 -16.39 -3.64
C GLY A 13 14.78 -16.93 -2.22
N ARG A 14 14.43 -18.21 -2.05
CA ARG A 14 14.30 -18.81 -0.70
C ARG A 14 15.59 -18.85 0.11
N PHE A 15 16.75 -18.80 -0.55
CA PHE A 15 18.06 -18.90 0.11
C PHE A 15 18.70 -17.54 0.36
N LEU A 16 18.36 -16.54 -0.47
CA LEU A 16 18.96 -15.21 -0.41
C LEU A 16 18.07 -14.16 0.28
N LEU A 17 16.74 -14.32 0.26
CA LEU A 17 15.83 -13.41 0.95
C LEU A 17 15.84 -13.75 2.44
N PRO A 18 16.12 -12.76 3.32
CA PRO A 18 16.02 -12.98 4.75
C PRO A 18 14.54 -13.14 5.16
N ASP A 19 14.26 -14.14 5.99
CA ASP A 19 12.94 -14.33 6.58
C ASP A 19 12.75 -13.27 7.67
N ARG A 20 11.97 -12.23 7.36
CA ARG A 20 11.71 -11.11 8.27
C ARG A 20 10.21 -10.89 8.34
N ALA A 21 9.69 -10.82 9.56
CA ALA A 21 8.31 -10.43 9.79
C ALA A 21 8.06 -9.05 9.14
N SER A 22 7.23 -9.04 8.11
CA SER A 22 6.89 -7.81 7.39
C SER A 22 5.79 -7.06 8.14
N MET A 23 5.77 -5.73 8.01
CA MET A 23 4.67 -4.89 8.52
C MET A 23 3.30 -5.37 7.98
N SER A 24 3.27 -6.02 6.81
CA SER A 24 2.06 -6.58 6.23
C SER A 24 1.49 -7.77 7.00
N ASP A 25 2.31 -8.58 7.69
CA ASP A 25 1.83 -9.73 8.47
C ASP A 25 1.03 -9.30 9.71
N VAL A 26 1.25 -8.07 10.17
CA VAL A 26 0.50 -7.45 11.28
C VAL A 26 -0.81 -6.79 10.77
N LEU A 27 -0.86 -6.45 9.48
CA LEU A 27 -1.98 -5.74 8.84
C LEU A 27 -2.96 -6.68 8.12
N SER A 28 -2.50 -7.84 7.62
CA SER A 28 -3.33 -8.77 6.84
C SER A 28 -4.46 -9.42 7.65
N ASP A 29 -4.41 -9.35 8.98
CA ASP A 29 -5.39 -9.98 9.87
C ASP A 29 -6.54 -9.05 10.31
N ARG A 30 -6.76 -7.90 9.64
CA ARG A 30 -7.71 -6.87 10.13
C ARG A 30 -8.69 -6.30 9.12
N SER A 31 -8.91 -6.93 7.97
CA SER A 31 -9.92 -6.55 6.96
C SER A 31 -11.39 -6.69 7.40
N ARG A 32 -11.72 -6.74 8.70
CA ARG A 32 -13.10 -6.79 9.19
C ARG A 32 -13.33 -5.64 10.16
N SER A 33 -14.28 -4.76 9.84
CA SER A 33 -14.71 -3.66 10.71
C SER A 33 -14.99 -4.18 12.13
N LYS A 34 -14.36 -3.58 13.12
CA LYS A 34 -14.55 -3.89 14.55
C LYS A 34 -15.30 -2.72 15.18
N TYR A 35 -16.22 -3.04 16.08
CA TYR A 35 -17.09 -2.11 16.76
C TYR A 35 -16.70 -2.08 18.25
N PHE A 36 -16.76 -0.90 18.85
CA PHE A 36 -16.83 -0.80 20.29
C PHE A 36 -18.29 -0.92 20.72
N THR A 37 -18.57 -1.85 21.61
CA THR A 37 -19.89 -2.00 22.25
C THR A 37 -19.70 -1.96 23.75
N GLU A 38 -20.58 -1.23 24.42
CA GLU A 38 -20.69 -1.23 25.87
C GLU A 38 -21.84 -2.16 26.27
N VAL A 39 -21.61 -2.98 27.29
CA VAL A 39 -22.59 -3.93 27.78
C VAL A 39 -22.58 -3.88 29.30
N ALA A 40 -23.73 -3.62 29.91
CA ALA A 40 -23.88 -3.59 31.36
C ALA A 40 -24.14 -4.99 31.91
N ILE A 41 -23.65 -5.24 33.13
CA ILE A 41 -23.95 -6.45 33.89
C ILE A 41 -25.24 -6.20 34.70
N PRO A 42 -26.39 -6.78 34.32
CA PRO A 42 -27.64 -6.60 35.08
C PRO A 42 -27.56 -7.25 36.46
N GLU A 43 -28.43 -6.84 37.39
CA GLU A 43 -28.42 -7.34 38.78
C GLU A 43 -28.61 -8.86 38.89
N GLN A 44 -29.31 -9.46 37.93
CA GLN A 44 -29.57 -10.90 37.87
C GLN A 44 -28.57 -11.67 36.99
N SER A 45 -27.50 -11.02 36.52
CA SER A 45 -26.50 -11.66 35.65
C SER A 45 -25.73 -12.77 36.36
N ARG A 46 -25.58 -13.92 35.70
CA ARG A 46 -24.73 -15.03 36.17
C ARG A 46 -23.23 -14.71 36.08
N LEU A 47 -22.87 -13.57 35.50
CA LEU A 47 -21.49 -13.09 35.38
C LEU A 47 -21.05 -12.28 36.60
N ALA A 48 -21.98 -11.81 37.44
CA ALA A 48 -21.67 -11.14 38.69
C ALA A 48 -20.87 -12.05 39.64
N GLY A 49 -19.80 -11.51 40.22
CA GLY A 49 -18.89 -12.22 41.13
C GLY A 49 -17.80 -13.06 40.46
N ARG A 50 -17.92 -13.36 39.15
CA ARG A 50 -16.90 -14.08 38.38
C ARG A 50 -15.75 -13.16 37.99
N LYS A 51 -14.54 -13.74 37.88
CA LYS A 51 -13.39 -13.01 37.34
C LYS A 51 -13.54 -12.81 35.84
N LEU A 52 -13.12 -11.66 35.34
CA LEU A 52 -13.13 -11.36 33.89
C LEU A 52 -12.39 -12.43 33.08
N SER A 53 -11.28 -12.94 33.62
CA SER A 53 -10.48 -14.02 33.03
C SER A 53 -11.14 -15.40 33.06
N GLU A 54 -12.30 -15.58 33.68
CA GLU A 54 -13.02 -16.85 33.74
C GLU A 54 -14.26 -16.86 32.85
N ILE A 55 -14.59 -15.75 32.18
CA ILE A 55 -15.82 -15.58 31.42
C ILE A 55 -15.56 -15.82 29.93
N ASP A 56 -16.11 -16.92 29.41
CA ASP A 56 -15.89 -17.33 28.02
C ASP A 56 -16.47 -16.36 26.99
N LEU A 57 -17.55 -15.65 27.36
CA LEU A 57 -18.17 -14.61 26.53
C LEU A 57 -17.18 -13.49 26.15
N PHE A 58 -16.22 -13.22 27.03
CA PHE A 58 -15.21 -12.18 26.87
C PHE A 58 -13.86 -12.69 26.35
N LYS A 59 -13.78 -14.00 26.07
CA LYS A 59 -12.61 -14.69 25.51
C LYS A 59 -12.78 -15.17 24.07
N ARG A 60 -13.99 -15.05 23.49
CA ARG A 60 -14.27 -15.53 22.13
C ARG A 60 -13.31 -14.95 21.11
N GLU A 61 -12.93 -15.75 20.12
CA GLU A 61 -12.11 -15.32 18.99
C GLU A 61 -12.84 -14.21 18.21
N GLY A 62 -12.46 -12.96 18.49
CA GLY A 62 -13.07 -11.78 17.89
C GLY A 62 -13.52 -10.72 18.88
N ALA A 63 -13.74 -11.07 20.14
CA ALA A 63 -14.14 -10.14 21.21
C ALA A 63 -12.95 -9.88 22.16
N ARG A 64 -12.58 -8.62 22.33
CA ARG A 64 -11.55 -8.19 23.29
C ARG A 64 -12.13 -7.20 24.27
N VAL A 65 -12.01 -7.48 25.57
CA VAL A 65 -12.35 -6.50 26.61
C VAL A 65 -11.32 -5.38 26.60
N VAL A 66 -11.83 -4.15 26.48
CA VAL A 66 -11.05 -2.92 26.41
C VAL A 66 -11.02 -2.26 27.77
N ASP A 67 -12.14 -2.30 28.50
CA ASP A 67 -12.27 -1.74 29.84
C ASP A 67 -13.46 -2.33 30.61
N VAL A 68 -13.45 -2.14 31.93
CA VAL A 68 -14.60 -2.34 32.82
C VAL A 68 -14.79 -1.05 33.62
N LEU A 69 -15.98 -0.45 33.49
CA LEU A 69 -16.38 0.75 34.20
C LEU A 69 -17.24 0.37 35.40
N ARG A 70 -16.89 0.88 36.57
CA ARG A 70 -17.70 0.77 37.78
C ARG A 70 -18.11 2.17 38.23
N GLY A 71 -19.34 2.55 37.93
CA GLY A 71 -19.74 3.96 37.95
C GLY A 71 -18.81 4.79 37.06
N ASP A 72 -18.17 5.82 37.61
CA ASP A 72 -17.23 6.70 36.89
C ASP A 72 -15.77 6.21 36.86
N ALA A 73 -15.46 5.09 37.53
CA ALA A 73 -14.10 4.58 37.67
C ALA A 73 -13.78 3.52 36.61
N SER A 74 -12.70 3.73 35.85
CA SER A 74 -12.13 2.74 34.93
C SER A 74 -11.21 1.79 35.68
N LEU A 75 -11.50 0.49 35.60
CA LEU A 75 -10.74 -0.57 36.27
C LEU A 75 -9.56 -1.09 35.43
N ARG A 76 -9.35 -0.55 34.21
CA ARG A 76 -8.20 -0.87 33.35
C ARG A 76 -6.83 -0.63 33.99
N ARG A 77 -6.74 0.26 34.98
CA ARG A 77 -5.49 0.61 35.67
C ARG A 77 -4.96 -0.50 36.60
N GLY A 78 -5.77 -1.54 36.88
CA GLY A 78 -5.38 -2.71 37.65
C GLY A 78 -5.10 -3.95 36.79
N ASN A 79 -4.87 -5.09 37.43
CA ASN A 79 -4.79 -6.37 36.73
C ASN A 79 -6.18 -6.78 36.23
N MET A 80 -6.52 -6.39 35.01
CA MET A 80 -7.85 -6.57 34.43
C MET A 80 -8.31 -8.05 34.41
N SER A 81 -7.36 -8.98 34.40
CA SER A 81 -7.63 -10.42 34.47
C SER A 81 -8.18 -10.88 35.82
N GLU A 82 -7.92 -10.14 36.90
CA GLU A 82 -8.36 -10.48 38.27
C GLU A 82 -9.60 -9.73 38.72
N VAL A 83 -10.07 -8.76 37.91
CA VAL A 83 -11.26 -7.97 38.21
C VAL A 83 -12.48 -8.90 38.28
N ARG A 84 -13.16 -8.90 39.42
CA ARG A 84 -14.46 -9.56 39.60
C ARG A 84 -15.56 -8.58 39.22
N LEU A 85 -16.40 -9.01 38.29
CA LEU A 85 -17.54 -8.21 37.82
C LEU A 85 -18.57 -8.07 38.95
N GLN A 86 -19.18 -6.90 39.02
CA GLN A 86 -20.28 -6.59 39.93
C GLN A 86 -21.51 -6.16 39.11
N PRO A 87 -22.73 -6.34 39.66
CA PRO A 87 -23.92 -5.70 39.12
C PRO A 87 -23.70 -4.21 38.87
N GLY A 88 -24.14 -3.72 37.71
CA GLY A 88 -23.95 -2.33 37.29
C GLY A 88 -22.59 -2.00 36.68
N ASP A 89 -21.64 -2.94 36.64
CA ASP A 89 -20.41 -2.76 35.87
C ASP A 89 -20.73 -2.68 34.38
N ARG A 90 -20.07 -1.77 33.65
CA ARG A 90 -20.19 -1.65 32.19
C ARG A 90 -18.90 -2.12 31.53
N VAL A 91 -19.00 -3.18 30.74
CA VAL A 91 -17.87 -3.80 30.04
C VAL A 91 -17.80 -3.25 28.64
N VAL A 92 -16.67 -2.62 28.30
CA VAL A 92 -16.42 -2.11 26.95
C VAL A 92 -15.68 -3.17 26.16
N LEU A 93 -16.31 -3.64 25.09
CA LEU A 93 -15.82 -4.70 24.23
C LEU A 93 -15.47 -4.13 22.86
N ARG A 94 -14.36 -4.60 22.30
CA ARG A 94 -14.04 -4.45 20.88
C ARG A 94 -14.35 -5.77 20.19
N THR A 95 -15.34 -5.79 19.30
CA THR A 95 -15.75 -7.03 18.63
C THR A 95 -16.35 -6.81 17.23
N GLN A 96 -16.54 -7.87 16.45
CA GLN A 96 -17.18 -7.80 15.13
C GLN A 96 -18.71 -7.66 15.26
N MET A 97 -19.39 -7.12 14.24
CA MET A 97 -20.86 -6.93 14.28
C MET A 97 -21.64 -8.22 14.57
N SER A 98 -21.16 -9.37 14.09
CA SER A 98 -21.75 -10.69 14.37
C SER A 98 -21.78 -11.02 15.86
N GLU A 99 -20.73 -10.65 16.59
CA GLU A 99 -20.65 -10.85 18.04
C GLU A 99 -21.45 -9.77 18.80
N VAL A 100 -21.54 -8.54 18.29
CA VAL A 100 -22.44 -7.50 18.86
C VAL A 100 -23.90 -8.00 18.83
N LEU A 101 -24.33 -8.59 17.71
CA LEU A 101 -25.66 -9.20 17.58
C LEU A 101 -25.82 -10.44 18.47
N GLY A 102 -24.76 -11.23 18.66
CA GLY A 102 -24.73 -12.35 19.60
C GLY A 102 -24.86 -11.92 21.06
N LEU A 103 -24.28 -10.77 21.43
CA LEU A 103 -24.40 -10.19 22.77
C LEU A 103 -25.81 -9.67 23.05
N LYS A 104 -26.51 -9.09 22.05
CA LYS A 104 -27.92 -8.70 22.17
C LYS A 104 -28.86 -9.84 22.54
N SER A 105 -28.48 -11.07 22.19
CA SER A 105 -29.30 -12.26 22.44
C SER A 105 -28.97 -12.96 23.77
N ASN A 106 -28.00 -12.44 24.54
CA ASN A 106 -27.52 -13.08 25.76
C ASN A 106 -28.18 -12.48 27.01
N PRO A 107 -28.92 -13.26 27.81
CA PRO A 107 -29.63 -12.76 29.00
C PRO A 107 -28.69 -12.32 30.14
N ASP A 108 -27.41 -12.69 30.11
CA ASP A 108 -26.45 -12.35 31.15
C ASP A 108 -25.79 -10.97 30.97
N VAL A 109 -26.05 -10.28 29.86
CA VAL A 109 -25.47 -8.95 29.58
C VAL A 109 -26.49 -8.11 28.85
N GLU A 110 -26.72 -6.90 29.33
CA GLU A 110 -27.66 -5.98 28.71
C GLU A 110 -26.90 -4.94 27.92
N GLN A 111 -27.21 -4.80 26.63
CA GLN A 111 -26.65 -3.70 25.88
C GLN A 111 -27.24 -2.42 26.47
N VAL A 112 -26.38 -1.55 26.99
CA VAL A 112 -26.83 -0.27 27.52
C VAL A 112 -27.56 0.40 26.37
N SER A 113 -28.86 0.60 26.54
CA SER A 113 -29.77 1.34 25.66
C SER A 113 -30.37 2.42 26.56
N ASP A 114 -30.52 3.66 26.11
CA ASP A 114 -30.85 4.82 26.98
C ASP A 114 -32.35 4.81 27.37
N ASP A 115 -33.01 3.66 27.25
CA ASP A 115 -34.45 3.47 27.36
C ASP A 115 -34.87 2.81 28.70
N ASP A 116 -34.12 3.03 29.79
CA ASP A 116 -34.57 2.64 31.14
C ASP A 116 -35.24 3.84 31.85
N PRO A 117 -36.58 3.89 31.95
CA PRO A 117 -37.32 5.04 32.46
C PRO A 117 -37.32 5.21 34.00
N ASP A 118 -36.66 4.34 34.77
CA ASP A 118 -36.72 4.37 36.25
C ASP A 118 -35.56 5.12 36.95
N LEU A 119 -34.73 5.86 36.19
CA LEU A 119 -33.66 6.73 36.74
C LEU A 119 -33.98 8.23 36.62
N ASP A 120 -35.25 8.59 36.72
CA ASP A 120 -35.68 9.96 36.98
C ASP A 120 -35.56 10.27 38.48
N MET A 121 -34.48 10.93 38.89
CA MET A 121 -34.44 11.96 39.95
C MET A 121 -32.98 12.28 40.27
N ILE A 122 -32.42 13.33 39.64
CA ILE A 122 -31.61 14.42 40.24
C ILE A 122 -31.06 15.30 39.10
N GLY A 123 -31.59 16.52 38.97
CA GLY A 123 -30.83 17.69 38.47
C GLY A 123 -30.94 18.03 36.97
N PRO A 124 -31.33 19.27 36.61
CA PRO A 124 -31.39 19.72 35.23
C PRO A 124 -30.01 20.20 34.76
N GLN A 125 -29.43 19.51 33.77
CA GLN A 125 -28.47 19.98 32.75
C GLN A 125 -27.41 18.92 32.42
N ARG A 126 -27.64 18.22 31.31
CA ARG A 126 -26.64 18.01 30.25
C ARG A 126 -27.30 17.31 29.06
N ASP A 127 -27.53 18.11 28.02
CA ASP A 127 -27.71 17.64 26.65
C ASP A 127 -26.46 16.86 26.22
N ILE A 128 -26.46 15.52 26.34
CA ILE A 128 -25.71 14.64 25.41
C ILE A 128 -26.53 13.37 25.22
N GLU A 129 -27.27 13.40 24.13
CA GLU A 129 -28.02 12.34 23.50
C GLU A 129 -27.16 11.15 23.05
N ARG A 130 -27.71 9.93 23.28
CA ARG A 130 -27.78 8.75 22.39
C ARG A 130 -26.69 7.66 22.51
N LEU A 131 -27.10 6.53 23.07
CA LEU A 131 -26.54 5.20 22.78
C LEU A 131 -26.77 4.76 21.32
N SER A 132 -25.71 4.31 20.66
CA SER A 132 -25.73 3.24 19.65
C SER A 132 -24.29 2.85 19.29
N SER A 133 -24.06 1.60 18.92
CA SER A 133 -22.76 1.14 18.43
C SER A 133 -22.21 2.07 17.33
N VAL A 134 -21.18 2.85 17.65
CA VAL A 134 -20.61 3.83 16.72
C VAL A 134 -19.59 3.13 15.82
N GLU A 135 -19.76 3.27 14.51
CA GLU A 135 -18.78 2.77 13.54
C GLU A 135 -17.46 3.53 13.72
N THR A 136 -16.42 2.82 14.13
CA THR A 136 -15.09 3.39 14.33
C THR A 136 -14.21 3.10 13.14
N THR A 137 -13.52 4.13 12.66
CA THR A 137 -12.45 3.95 11.68
C THR A 137 -11.10 3.98 12.39
N THR A 138 -10.14 3.24 11.84
CA THR A 138 -8.75 3.31 12.29
C THR A 138 -7.99 4.22 11.33
N VAL A 139 -7.37 5.26 11.86
CA VAL A 139 -6.52 6.18 11.11
C VAL A 139 -5.09 6.13 11.59
N GLU A 140 -4.17 6.31 10.66
CA GLU A 140 -2.76 6.49 10.94
C GLU A 140 -2.44 7.99 10.96
N VAL A 141 -1.75 8.43 12.00
CA VAL A 141 -1.40 9.83 12.20
C VAL A 141 0.11 9.94 12.45
N LEU A 142 0.77 10.71 11.59
CA LEU A 142 2.18 11.06 11.77
C LEU A 142 2.30 12.32 12.64
N ILE A 143 3.09 12.22 13.71
CA ILE A 143 3.33 13.34 14.62
C ILE A 143 4.35 14.30 14.02
N SER A 144 3.84 15.44 13.57
CA SER A 144 4.63 16.53 13.01
C SER A 144 5.23 17.44 14.09
N PRO A 145 6.27 18.24 13.77
CA PRO A 145 6.90 19.16 14.72
C PRO A 145 5.92 20.11 15.43
N ASP A 146 4.88 20.55 14.73
CA ASP A 146 3.89 21.52 15.22
C ASP A 146 2.79 20.87 16.08
N CYS A 147 2.77 19.54 16.20
CA CYS A 147 1.71 18.85 16.92
C CYS A 147 1.77 19.11 18.44
N LYS A 148 0.64 19.52 19.03
CA LYS A 148 0.51 19.81 20.48
C LYS A 148 0.64 18.58 21.38
N MET A 149 0.66 17.37 20.80
CA MET A 149 0.89 16.12 21.54
C MET A 149 2.37 15.92 21.87
N VAL A 150 3.29 16.57 21.15
CA VAL A 150 4.75 16.41 21.33
C VAL A 150 5.15 16.77 22.77
N GLY A 151 5.92 15.89 23.41
CA GLY A 151 6.39 16.05 24.79
C GLY A 151 5.36 15.71 25.86
N ARG A 152 4.10 15.39 25.49
CA ARG A 152 3.05 15.00 26.45
C ARG A 152 2.95 13.48 26.58
N ARG A 153 2.51 13.04 27.75
CA ARG A 153 2.21 11.62 28.01
C ARG A 153 0.86 11.26 27.39
N LEU A 154 0.81 10.18 26.61
CA LEU A 154 -0.41 9.74 25.91
C LEU A 154 -1.56 9.43 26.89
N GLY A 155 -1.26 8.79 28.03
CA GLY A 155 -2.24 8.57 29.11
C GLY A 155 -2.72 9.86 29.79
N GLY A 156 -1.86 10.88 29.89
CA GLY A 156 -2.18 12.17 30.51
C GLY A 156 -3.17 13.00 29.68
N MET A 157 -3.22 12.80 28.36
CA MET A 157 -4.12 13.53 27.47
C MET A 157 -5.56 13.03 27.48
N ARG A 158 -5.82 11.84 28.07
CA ARG A 158 -7.15 11.26 28.23
C ARG A 158 -7.97 11.26 26.92
N LEU A 159 -7.33 10.93 25.80
CA LEU A 159 -7.91 11.01 24.44
C LEU A 159 -9.29 10.34 24.35
N ARG A 160 -9.45 9.19 25.00
CA ARG A 160 -10.73 8.48 25.10
C ARG A 160 -11.84 9.30 25.76
N ARG A 161 -11.56 9.93 26.91
CA ARG A 161 -12.60 10.66 27.66
C ARG A 161 -12.92 12.00 27.03
N ARG A 162 -11.92 12.65 26.42
CA ARG A 162 -12.07 14.00 25.86
C ARG A 162 -12.61 13.98 24.43
N TYR A 163 -12.27 12.95 23.66
CA TYR A 163 -12.57 12.87 22.23
C TYR A 163 -13.20 11.55 21.79
N GLY A 164 -13.37 10.54 22.65
CA GLY A 164 -13.84 9.22 22.19
C GLY A 164 -12.82 8.42 21.39
N VAL A 165 -11.57 8.89 21.28
CA VAL A 165 -10.52 8.28 20.43
C VAL A 165 -9.61 7.36 21.24
N TYR A 166 -9.36 6.17 20.70
CA TYR A 166 -8.53 5.12 21.29
C TYR A 166 -7.18 5.00 20.58
N PRO A 167 -6.06 5.26 21.26
CA PRO A 167 -4.75 4.92 20.71
C PRO A 167 -4.56 3.40 20.75
N LEU A 168 -4.32 2.80 19.58
CA LEU A 168 -4.14 1.36 19.40
C LEU A 168 -2.67 0.92 19.40
N ALA A 169 -1.82 1.70 18.76
CA ALA A 169 -0.41 1.41 18.60
C ALA A 169 0.38 2.71 18.43
N VAL A 170 1.64 2.68 18.85
CA VAL A 170 2.60 3.76 18.60
C VAL A 170 3.87 3.16 18.01
N HIS A 171 4.24 3.65 16.84
CA HIS A 171 5.48 3.26 16.18
C HIS A 171 6.50 4.39 16.26
N ARG A 172 7.74 4.01 16.54
CA ARG A 172 8.89 4.93 16.53
C ARG A 172 10.06 4.22 15.88
N ARG A 173 10.62 4.81 14.82
CA ARG A 173 11.84 4.31 14.15
C ARG A 173 11.78 2.80 13.83
N ASN A 174 10.69 2.33 13.20
CA ASN A 174 10.47 0.92 12.87
C ASN A 174 10.38 -0.06 14.06
N GLN A 175 10.08 0.43 15.27
CA GLN A 175 9.78 -0.42 16.42
C GLN A 175 8.38 -0.11 16.94
N ASN A 176 7.58 -1.15 17.16
CA ASN A 176 6.30 -1.03 17.83
C ASN A 176 6.57 -0.83 19.32
N ILE A 177 6.21 0.33 19.85
CA ILE A 177 6.32 0.59 21.28
C ILE A 177 5.10 -0.06 21.92
N GLY A 178 5.35 -1.14 22.68
CA GLY A 178 4.34 -2.08 23.16
C GLY A 178 3.17 -1.52 23.98
N THR A 179 2.38 -2.42 24.55
CA THR A 179 1.01 -2.23 25.05
C THR A 179 0.80 -1.21 26.17
N ASN A 180 1.86 -0.62 26.72
CA ASN A 180 1.80 0.25 27.90
C ASN A 180 1.87 1.74 27.51
N PHE A 181 0.80 2.20 26.86
CA PHE A 181 0.70 3.55 26.30
C PHE A 181 0.56 4.66 27.36
N GLU A 182 0.30 4.34 28.61
CA GLU A 182 -0.01 5.33 29.64
C GLU A 182 1.15 6.28 29.96
N ASN A 183 2.38 5.74 30.02
CA ASN A 183 3.60 6.49 30.33
C ASN A 183 4.38 6.94 29.10
N LEU A 184 3.88 6.64 27.90
CA LEU A 184 4.55 6.97 26.66
C LEU A 184 4.53 8.49 26.41
N VAL A 185 5.72 9.08 26.29
CA VAL A 185 5.87 10.47 25.84
C VAL A 185 5.95 10.50 24.32
N VAL A 186 5.01 11.23 23.70
CA VAL A 186 4.92 11.40 22.25
C VAL A 186 6.09 12.27 21.75
N ARG A 187 6.71 11.89 20.65
CA ARG A 187 7.83 12.60 20.01
C ARG A 187 7.52 12.86 18.54
N VAL A 188 8.19 13.87 17.98
CA VAL A 188 8.16 14.14 16.54
C VAL A 188 8.64 12.91 15.77
N GLY A 189 7.91 12.54 14.72
CA GLY A 189 8.16 11.35 13.91
C GLY A 189 7.61 10.05 14.50
N ASP A 190 6.88 10.10 15.62
CA ASP A 190 6.05 8.97 16.05
C ASP A 190 4.86 8.81 15.10
N THR A 191 4.46 7.58 14.85
CA THR A 191 3.22 7.25 14.14
C THR A 191 2.23 6.68 15.14
N LEU A 192 1.09 7.34 15.30
CA LEU A 192 0.00 6.89 16.16
C LEU A 192 -1.09 6.23 15.32
N LEU A 193 -1.48 5.03 15.71
CA LEU A 193 -2.68 4.38 15.19
C LEU A 193 -3.84 4.70 16.13
N LEU A 194 -4.83 5.43 15.64
CA LEU A 194 -5.98 5.91 16.41
C LEU A 194 -7.25 5.27 15.88
N GLU A 195 -8.15 4.86 16.76
CA GLU A 195 -9.47 4.29 16.41
C GLU A 195 -10.56 5.13 17.09
N GLY A 196 -11.57 5.54 16.33
CA GLY A 196 -12.65 6.38 16.84
C GLY A 196 -13.66 6.71 15.75
N ALA A 197 -14.73 7.42 16.11
CA ALA A 197 -15.67 7.94 15.12
C ALA A 197 -14.93 8.95 14.19
N PRO A 198 -15.27 9.01 12.89
CA PRO A 198 -14.63 9.95 11.98
C PRO A 198 -14.67 11.41 12.46
N GLU A 199 -15.79 11.82 13.05
CA GLU A 199 -16.02 13.16 13.59
C GLU A 199 -15.13 13.45 14.81
N ASP A 200 -15.00 12.47 15.69
CA ASP A 200 -14.16 12.54 16.89
C ASP A 200 -12.67 12.61 16.58
N ILE A 201 -12.24 11.82 15.58
CA ILE A 201 -10.88 11.87 15.05
C ILE A 201 -10.60 13.26 14.45
N GLN A 202 -11.56 13.82 13.72
CA GLN A 202 -11.41 15.15 13.12
C GLN A 202 -11.32 16.25 14.18
N ARG A 203 -12.14 16.17 15.23
CA ARG A 203 -12.06 17.08 16.39
C ARG A 203 -10.72 16.98 17.10
N LEU A 204 -10.22 15.76 17.33
CA LEU A 204 -8.88 15.56 17.91
C LEU A 204 -7.79 16.18 17.03
N ALA A 205 -7.87 16.01 15.72
CA ALA A 205 -6.90 16.53 14.78
C ALA A 205 -6.85 18.05 14.73
N GLN A 206 -8.01 18.71 14.78
CA GLN A 206 -8.10 20.17 14.86
C GLN A 206 -7.52 20.70 16.18
N ASP A 207 -7.90 20.08 17.31
CA ASP A 207 -7.44 20.52 18.63
C ASP A 207 -5.92 20.32 18.85
N MET A 208 -5.36 19.25 18.28
CA MET A 208 -3.97 18.84 18.47
C MET A 208 -3.03 19.19 17.30
N GLU A 209 -3.52 19.88 16.28
CA GLU A 209 -2.77 20.28 15.08
C GLU A 209 -2.08 19.08 14.41
N LEU A 210 -2.85 18.02 14.14
CA LEU A 210 -2.37 16.84 13.44
C LEU A 210 -2.26 17.14 11.94
N ALA A 211 -1.03 17.21 11.43
CA ALA A 211 -0.75 17.69 10.07
C ALA A 211 -1.13 16.72 8.94
N ASP A 212 -1.39 15.45 9.25
CA ASP A 212 -1.77 14.46 8.23
C ASP A 212 -2.61 13.33 8.85
N ILE A 213 -3.92 13.38 8.65
CA ILE A 213 -4.80 12.25 8.94
C ILE A 213 -4.82 11.42 7.66
N ALA A 214 -3.94 10.44 7.55
CA ALA A 214 -4.01 9.47 6.47
C ALA A 214 -5.29 8.65 6.69
N ARG A 215 -6.40 9.08 6.10
CA ARG A 215 -7.58 8.24 5.94
C ARG A 215 -7.14 7.10 5.03
N PRO A 216 -7.24 5.82 5.46
CA PRO A 216 -7.12 4.72 4.52
C PRO A 216 -8.13 4.99 3.40
N THR A 217 -7.63 5.38 2.24
CA THR A 217 -8.48 5.69 1.09
C THR A 217 -8.86 4.35 0.48
N GLU A 218 -9.66 3.57 1.21
CA GLU A 218 -10.30 2.39 0.66
C GLU A 218 -11.40 2.87 -0.29
N ARG A 219 -11.00 3.20 -1.53
CA ARG A 219 -11.98 3.29 -2.61
C ARG A 219 -12.61 1.91 -2.73
N ALA A 220 -13.92 1.82 -2.52
CA ALA A 220 -14.67 0.60 -2.75
C ALA A 220 -14.44 0.17 -4.21
N TYR A 221 -13.67 -0.91 -4.42
CA TYR A 221 -13.42 -1.45 -5.74
C TYR A 221 -14.77 -1.73 -6.43
N ARG A 222 -14.99 -1.16 -7.61
CA ARG A 222 -16.20 -1.41 -8.42
C ARG A 222 -16.14 -2.82 -9.05
N ARG A 223 -16.13 -3.87 -8.22
CA ARG A 223 -15.91 -5.28 -8.62
C ARG A 223 -16.86 -5.77 -9.72
N ARG A 224 -18.07 -5.19 -9.82
CA ARG A 224 -19.05 -5.53 -10.86
C ARG A 224 -18.59 -5.22 -12.30
N HIS A 225 -17.68 -4.27 -12.47
CA HIS A 225 -17.18 -3.85 -13.79
C HIS A 225 -15.85 -4.52 -14.16
N ALA A 226 -15.19 -5.19 -13.21
CA ALA A 226 -13.93 -5.89 -13.42
C ALA A 226 -13.94 -6.86 -14.62
N PRO A 227 -14.96 -7.72 -14.84
CA PRO A 227 -14.95 -8.65 -15.98
C PRO A 227 -15.01 -7.93 -17.34
N ILE A 228 -15.66 -6.78 -17.42
CA ILE A 228 -15.75 -5.99 -18.65
C ILE A 228 -14.37 -5.43 -19.00
N VAL A 229 -13.69 -4.82 -18.03
CA VAL A 229 -12.35 -4.23 -18.24
C VAL A 229 -11.32 -5.30 -18.59
N VAL A 230 -11.35 -6.45 -17.89
CA VAL A 230 -10.47 -7.59 -18.20
C VAL A 230 -10.76 -8.15 -19.59
N GLY A 231 -12.03 -8.31 -19.96
CA GLY A 231 -12.43 -8.77 -21.29
C GLY A 231 -11.95 -7.84 -22.41
N VAL A 232 -12.10 -6.52 -22.23
CA VAL A 232 -11.63 -5.50 -23.17
C VAL A 232 -10.10 -5.57 -23.30
N LEU A 233 -9.36 -5.65 -22.20
CA LEU A 233 -7.90 -5.74 -22.22
C LEU A 233 -7.43 -7.00 -22.97
N ILE A 234 -8.03 -8.17 -22.68
CA ILE A 234 -7.71 -9.42 -23.38
C ILE A 234 -8.01 -9.30 -24.86
N ALA A 235 -9.17 -8.73 -25.23
CA ALA A 235 -9.54 -8.54 -26.62
C ALA A 235 -8.53 -7.65 -27.36
N ILE A 236 -8.10 -6.53 -26.78
CA ILE A 236 -7.08 -5.65 -27.37
C ILE A 236 -5.79 -6.44 -27.63
N VAL A 237 -5.30 -7.18 -26.63
CA VAL A 237 -4.04 -7.93 -26.74
C VAL A 237 -4.16 -9.03 -27.79
N VAL A 238 -5.21 -9.85 -27.75
CA VAL A 238 -5.39 -10.99 -28.67
C VAL A 238 -5.61 -10.52 -30.11
N LEU A 239 -6.50 -9.54 -30.32
CA LEU A 239 -6.78 -9.02 -31.66
C LEU A 239 -5.56 -8.32 -32.27
N SER A 240 -4.78 -7.60 -31.46
CA SER A 240 -3.53 -6.97 -31.92
C SER A 240 -2.44 -8.00 -32.20
N ALA A 241 -2.33 -9.04 -31.38
CA ALA A 241 -1.34 -10.12 -31.57
C ALA A 241 -1.64 -10.99 -32.80
N LEU A 242 -2.91 -11.13 -33.17
CA LEU A 242 -3.35 -11.78 -34.40
C LEU A 242 -3.28 -10.84 -35.63
N GLU A 243 -2.75 -9.63 -35.47
CA GLU A 243 -2.63 -8.60 -36.51
C GLU A 243 -3.95 -8.22 -37.19
N ILE A 244 -5.10 -8.46 -36.54
CA ILE A 244 -6.43 -8.13 -37.07
C ILE A 244 -6.62 -6.61 -37.16
N ALA A 245 -6.06 -5.88 -36.19
CA ALA A 245 -6.04 -4.43 -36.20
C ALA A 245 -4.86 -3.87 -35.38
N PRO A 246 -4.40 -2.64 -35.69
CA PRO A 246 -3.38 -1.97 -34.89
C PRO A 246 -3.82 -1.75 -33.45
N ILE A 247 -2.88 -1.89 -32.51
CA ILE A 247 -3.14 -1.71 -31.09
C ILE A 247 -3.67 -0.30 -30.76
N SER A 248 -3.28 0.71 -31.54
CA SER A 248 -3.76 2.08 -31.41
C SER A 248 -5.28 2.16 -31.61
N LEU A 249 -5.79 1.58 -32.71
CA LEU A 249 -7.22 1.54 -33.02
C LEU A 249 -7.99 0.74 -31.97
N MET A 250 -7.48 -0.44 -31.59
CA MET A 250 -8.10 -1.29 -30.56
C MET A 250 -8.15 -0.60 -29.19
N SER A 251 -7.13 0.19 -28.85
CA SER A 251 -7.10 0.97 -27.62
C SER A 251 -8.18 2.05 -27.59
N PHE A 252 -8.41 2.78 -28.69
CA PHE A 252 -9.50 3.77 -28.77
C PHE A 252 -10.88 3.11 -28.63
N ILE A 253 -11.09 1.97 -29.29
CA ILE A 253 -12.33 1.20 -29.18
C ILE A 253 -12.52 0.70 -27.74
N GLY A 254 -11.46 0.18 -27.12
CA GLY A 254 -11.49 -0.28 -25.73
C GLY A 254 -11.87 0.82 -24.75
N VAL A 255 -11.27 2.02 -24.88
CA VAL A 255 -11.65 3.19 -24.06
C VAL A 255 -13.12 3.55 -24.29
N ALA A 256 -13.61 3.55 -25.53
CA ALA A 256 -15.01 3.81 -25.82
C ALA A 256 -15.94 2.80 -25.14
N VAL A 257 -15.63 1.50 -25.18
CA VAL A 257 -16.40 0.46 -24.50
C VAL A 257 -16.42 0.66 -22.98
N VAL A 258 -15.26 0.96 -22.39
CA VAL A 258 -15.12 1.17 -20.93
C VAL A 258 -15.89 2.42 -20.46
N LEU A 259 -15.91 3.49 -21.27
CA LEU A 259 -16.69 4.70 -20.99
C LEU A 259 -18.20 4.48 -21.19
N LEU A 260 -18.61 3.82 -22.28
CA LEU A 260 -20.01 3.53 -22.56
C LEU A 260 -20.64 2.61 -21.51
N THR A 261 -19.86 1.65 -21.00
CA THR A 261 -20.28 0.75 -19.92
C THR A 261 -20.19 1.39 -18.52
N ARG A 262 -19.76 2.66 -18.44
CA ARG A 262 -19.57 3.41 -17.18
C ARG A 262 -18.69 2.68 -16.16
N CYS A 263 -17.70 1.95 -16.66
CA CYS A 263 -16.68 1.33 -15.83
C CYS A 263 -15.79 2.41 -15.19
N ILE A 264 -15.52 3.48 -15.94
CA ILE A 264 -14.71 4.64 -15.57
C ILE A 264 -15.45 5.91 -15.99
N ASP A 265 -15.37 6.96 -15.18
CA ASP A 265 -15.93 8.28 -15.47
C ASP A 265 -14.96 9.10 -16.34
N ALA A 266 -15.45 10.02 -17.18
CA ALA A 266 -14.59 10.76 -18.13
C ALA A 266 -13.46 11.54 -17.44
N ASP A 267 -13.74 12.15 -16.28
CA ASP A 267 -12.75 12.88 -15.48
C ASP A 267 -11.66 11.95 -14.92
N GLU A 268 -12.04 10.74 -14.52
CA GLU A 268 -11.11 9.72 -14.06
C GLU A 268 -10.22 9.26 -15.22
N ALA A 269 -10.78 9.01 -16.40
CA ALA A 269 -10.01 8.66 -17.60
C ALA A 269 -9.01 9.76 -18.01
N LEU A 270 -9.40 11.04 -18.00
CA LEU A 270 -8.48 12.15 -18.28
C LEU A 270 -7.38 12.29 -17.22
N SER A 271 -7.69 12.02 -15.95
CA SER A 271 -6.69 12.09 -14.87
C SER A 271 -5.55 11.08 -15.01
N PHE A 272 -5.76 10.00 -15.78
CA PHE A 272 -4.72 9.01 -16.09
C PHE A 272 -3.85 9.39 -17.30
N ILE A 273 -4.17 10.46 -18.03
CA ILE A 273 -3.32 10.94 -19.12
C ILE A 273 -2.16 11.74 -18.53
N ASP A 274 -0.96 11.16 -18.54
CA ASP A 274 0.25 11.85 -18.12
C ASP A 274 0.79 12.76 -19.24
N GLY A 275 0.41 14.05 -19.17
CA GLY A 275 0.87 15.06 -20.12
C GLY A 275 2.40 15.26 -20.11
N ARG A 276 3.07 15.00 -18.98
CA ARG A 276 4.54 15.10 -18.88
C ARG A 276 5.20 13.95 -19.63
N LEU A 277 4.65 12.74 -19.54
CA LEU A 277 5.11 11.59 -20.32
C LEU A 277 4.95 11.84 -21.83
N LEU A 278 3.80 12.36 -22.26
CA LEU A 278 3.55 12.68 -23.67
C LEU A 278 4.53 13.74 -24.19
N ALA A 279 4.67 14.85 -23.45
CA ALA A 279 5.61 15.92 -23.81
C ALA A 279 7.04 15.40 -23.90
N LEU A 280 7.44 14.51 -22.98
CA LEU A 280 8.72 13.83 -23.01
C LEU A 280 8.86 13.01 -24.31
N ILE A 281 7.93 12.09 -24.59
CA ILE A 281 7.94 11.26 -25.82
C ILE A 281 8.15 12.11 -27.09
N PHE A 282 7.37 13.17 -27.28
CA PHE A 282 7.52 14.07 -28.42
C PHE A 282 8.86 14.79 -28.44
N ALA A 283 9.35 15.25 -27.28
CA ALA A 283 10.65 15.92 -27.18
C ALA A 283 11.79 15.01 -27.62
N MET A 284 11.81 13.71 -27.29
CA MET A 284 12.90 12.85 -27.80
C MET A 284 12.78 12.48 -29.26
N LEU A 285 11.57 12.35 -29.80
CA LEU A 285 11.44 12.19 -31.26
C LEU A 285 12.05 13.41 -31.96
N ALA A 286 11.84 14.61 -31.42
CA ALA A 286 12.46 15.84 -31.91
C ALA A 286 13.99 15.87 -31.68
N VAL A 287 14.50 15.47 -30.50
CA VAL A 287 15.94 15.41 -30.21
C VAL A 287 16.64 14.37 -31.08
N GLY A 288 16.05 13.19 -31.26
CA GLY A 288 16.57 12.13 -32.13
C GLY A 288 16.69 12.61 -33.57
N ALA A 289 15.61 13.20 -34.11
CA ALA A 289 15.64 13.82 -35.43
C ALA A 289 16.66 14.98 -35.52
N GLY A 290 16.82 15.76 -34.44
CA GLY A 290 17.83 16.81 -34.35
C GLY A 290 19.27 16.30 -34.39
N LEU A 291 19.57 15.21 -33.66
CA LEU A 291 20.87 14.56 -33.62
C LEU A 291 21.24 13.93 -34.97
N GLU A 292 20.26 13.35 -35.65
CA GLU A 292 20.39 12.81 -37.00
C GLU A 292 20.69 13.93 -38.01
N ASN A 293 19.88 15.00 -38.02
CA ASN A 293 20.10 16.16 -38.90
C ASN A 293 21.43 16.89 -38.62
N ALA A 294 21.90 16.89 -37.37
CA ALA A 294 23.18 17.48 -36.98
C ALA A 294 24.40 16.61 -37.38
N GLY A 295 24.19 15.40 -37.93
CA GLY A 295 25.26 14.45 -38.25
C GLY A 295 25.99 13.89 -37.03
N SER A 296 25.50 14.17 -35.81
CA SER A 296 26.11 13.72 -34.56
C SER A 296 26.02 12.21 -34.38
N VAL A 297 24.93 11.63 -34.89
CA VAL A 297 24.78 10.17 -35.03
C VAL A 297 25.90 9.60 -35.89
N GLN A 298 26.15 10.20 -37.06
CA GLN A 298 27.18 9.72 -37.99
C GLN A 298 28.57 9.77 -37.36
N LEU A 299 28.91 10.83 -36.63
CA LEU A 299 30.16 10.94 -35.89
C LEU A 299 30.31 9.86 -34.81
N LEU A 300 29.23 9.56 -34.08
CA LEU A 300 29.24 8.53 -33.04
C LEU A 300 29.43 7.13 -33.65
N VAL A 301 28.77 6.89 -34.78
CA VAL A 301 28.94 5.68 -35.59
C VAL A 301 30.38 5.61 -36.11
N ASP A 302 30.94 6.65 -36.69
CA ASP A 302 32.29 6.60 -37.25
C ASP A 302 33.36 6.29 -36.18
N VAL A 303 33.15 6.72 -34.93
CA VAL A 303 34.03 6.43 -33.80
C VAL A 303 33.80 5.04 -33.20
N LEU A 304 32.54 4.60 -33.04
CA LEU A 304 32.20 3.36 -32.34
C LEU A 304 32.04 2.15 -33.28
N ALA A 305 31.53 2.35 -34.49
CA ALA A 305 31.28 1.30 -35.48
C ALA A 305 32.53 0.48 -35.82
N PRO A 306 33.76 1.02 -35.94
CA PRO A 306 34.94 0.19 -36.19
C PRO A 306 35.16 -0.88 -35.10
N GLY A 307 34.79 -0.58 -33.84
CA GLY A 307 34.82 -1.53 -32.73
C GLY A 307 33.57 -2.42 -32.66
N LEU A 308 32.40 -1.92 -33.09
CA LEU A 308 31.12 -2.63 -33.00
C LEU A 308 30.83 -3.53 -34.20
N VAL A 309 31.36 -3.25 -35.39
CA VAL A 309 31.16 -4.03 -36.64
C VAL A 309 31.77 -5.43 -36.55
N THR A 310 32.78 -5.62 -35.69
CA THR A 310 33.38 -6.95 -35.44
C THR A 310 32.62 -7.76 -34.39
N LEU A 311 31.64 -7.16 -33.70
CA LEU A 311 30.88 -7.84 -32.67
C LEU A 311 29.75 -8.67 -33.27
N SER A 312 29.55 -9.86 -32.72
CA SER A 312 28.34 -10.64 -32.98
C SER A 312 27.10 -9.85 -32.58
N PRO A 313 25.97 -9.95 -33.30
CA PRO A 313 24.70 -9.33 -32.92
C PRO A 313 24.27 -9.62 -31.47
N VAL A 314 24.62 -10.80 -30.95
CA VAL A 314 24.42 -11.19 -29.55
C VAL A 314 25.13 -10.23 -28.59
N LEU A 315 26.38 -9.87 -28.90
CA LEU A 315 27.22 -9.03 -28.05
C LEU A 315 26.81 -7.55 -28.14
N LEU A 316 26.32 -7.12 -29.31
CA LEU A 316 25.72 -5.81 -29.49
C LEU A 316 24.45 -5.65 -28.63
N VAL A 317 23.54 -6.63 -28.67
CA VAL A 317 22.35 -6.66 -27.81
C VAL A 317 22.74 -6.70 -26.33
N LEU A 318 23.73 -7.51 -25.97
CA LEU A 318 24.21 -7.60 -24.58
C LEU A 318 24.73 -6.25 -24.08
N ALA A 319 25.52 -5.54 -24.90
CA ALA A 319 26.07 -4.23 -24.55
C ALA A 319 24.96 -3.19 -24.36
N VAL A 320 24.03 -3.09 -25.33
CA VAL A 320 22.89 -2.17 -25.25
C VAL A 320 22.01 -2.48 -24.04
N TYR A 321 21.68 -3.75 -23.82
CA TYR A 321 20.86 -4.17 -22.68
C TYR A 321 21.53 -3.83 -21.34
N THR A 322 22.82 -4.15 -21.20
CA THR A 322 23.56 -3.95 -19.95
C THR A 322 23.73 -2.46 -19.65
N LEU A 323 24.05 -1.65 -20.66
CA LEU A 323 24.10 -0.20 -20.53
C LEU A 323 22.75 0.37 -20.11
N THR A 324 21.67 -0.09 -20.76
CA THR A 324 20.30 0.33 -20.44
C THR A 324 19.95 -0.01 -18.99
N SER A 325 20.10 -1.28 -18.60
CA SER A 325 19.78 -1.74 -17.24
C SER A 325 20.62 -1.00 -16.18
N PHE A 326 21.90 -0.75 -16.45
CA PHE A 326 22.76 0.02 -15.55
C PHE A 326 22.27 1.47 -15.37
N LEU A 327 21.97 2.17 -16.46
CA LEU A 327 21.45 3.54 -16.39
C LEU A 327 20.09 3.60 -15.69
N THR A 328 19.27 2.56 -15.86
CA THR A 328 17.96 2.41 -15.22
C THR A 328 18.04 2.21 -13.70
N GLU A 329 19.15 1.72 -13.16
CA GLU A 329 19.34 1.68 -11.71
C GLU A 329 19.71 3.06 -11.11
N LEU A 330 20.16 4.00 -11.95
CA LEU A 330 20.59 5.35 -11.56
C LEU A 330 19.51 6.41 -11.84
N VAL A 331 18.72 6.19 -12.88
CA VAL A 331 17.74 7.13 -13.44
C VAL A 331 16.42 6.40 -13.65
N THR A 332 15.30 7.11 -13.79
CA THR A 332 13.99 6.48 -14.01
C THR A 332 13.93 5.68 -15.32
N ASN A 333 13.27 4.51 -15.28
CA ASN A 333 13.05 3.61 -16.43
C ASN A 333 12.60 4.37 -17.68
N ASN A 334 11.62 5.26 -17.49
CA ASN A 334 11.08 6.07 -18.58
C ASN A 334 12.18 6.93 -19.18
N ALA A 335 12.90 7.73 -18.39
CA ALA A 335 13.95 8.61 -18.91
C ALA A 335 15.08 7.87 -19.66
N VAL A 336 15.46 6.68 -19.20
CA VAL A 336 16.50 5.88 -19.88
C VAL A 336 16.00 5.35 -21.23
N ALA A 337 14.81 4.75 -21.27
CA ALA A 337 14.22 4.26 -22.52
C ALA A 337 14.10 5.40 -23.55
N VAL A 338 13.66 6.55 -23.07
CA VAL A 338 13.52 7.82 -23.76
C VAL A 338 14.84 8.29 -24.39
N ILE A 339 15.94 8.29 -23.65
CA ILE A 339 17.26 8.75 -24.14
C ILE A 339 17.89 7.74 -25.10
N LEU A 340 17.80 6.45 -24.79
CA LEU A 340 18.53 5.42 -25.54
C LEU A 340 17.82 4.94 -26.80
N THR A 341 16.49 5.00 -26.87
CA THR A 341 15.73 4.55 -28.06
C THR A 341 16.18 5.24 -29.37
N PRO A 342 16.24 6.58 -29.48
CA PRO A 342 16.69 7.22 -30.71
C PRO A 342 18.16 6.88 -31.03
N LEU A 343 19.00 6.75 -30.02
CA LEU A 343 20.41 6.38 -30.17
C LEU A 343 20.58 5.00 -30.81
N VAL A 344 19.84 3.99 -30.32
CA VAL A 344 19.94 2.62 -30.83
C VAL A 344 19.25 2.43 -32.18
N ILE A 345 18.22 3.22 -32.48
CA ILE A 345 17.61 3.26 -33.82
C ILE A 345 18.66 3.72 -34.83
N ALA A 346 19.33 4.82 -34.51
CA ALA A 346 20.34 5.42 -35.36
C ALA A 346 21.60 4.55 -35.50
N LEU A 347 21.96 3.83 -34.43
CA LEU A 347 23.03 2.82 -34.46
C LEU A 347 22.67 1.62 -35.35
N GLY A 348 21.44 1.12 -35.25
CA GLY A 348 20.96 0.00 -36.08
C GLY A 348 20.98 0.35 -37.57
N THR A 349 20.43 1.51 -37.94
CA THR A 349 20.43 1.97 -39.34
C THR A 349 21.84 2.16 -39.88
N ALA A 350 22.75 2.70 -39.07
CA ALA A 350 24.14 2.92 -39.49
C ALA A 350 24.96 1.64 -39.63
N LEU A 351 24.66 0.61 -38.83
CA LEU A 351 25.27 -0.73 -38.95
C LEU A 351 24.60 -1.60 -40.02
N GLY A 352 23.53 -1.12 -40.65
CA GLY A 352 22.74 -1.89 -41.62
C GLY A 352 21.90 -3.01 -41.01
N LEU A 353 21.63 -2.94 -39.70
CA LEU A 353 20.86 -3.92 -38.93
C LEU A 353 19.40 -3.47 -38.76
N ASP A 354 18.46 -4.41 -38.56
CA ASP A 354 17.08 -4.03 -38.18
C ASP A 354 17.08 -3.44 -36.75
N PRO A 355 16.77 -2.14 -36.57
CA PRO A 355 16.89 -1.51 -35.25
C PRO A 355 15.87 -2.04 -34.23
N ARG A 356 14.83 -2.76 -34.67
CA ARG A 356 13.79 -3.33 -33.79
C ARG A 356 14.38 -4.19 -32.70
N GLY A 357 15.39 -5.02 -33.00
CA GLY A 357 16.05 -5.86 -32.00
C GLY A 357 16.73 -5.03 -30.90
N LEU A 358 17.40 -3.93 -31.26
CA LEU A 358 18.06 -3.04 -30.30
C LEU A 358 17.05 -2.22 -29.49
N VAL A 359 15.94 -1.79 -30.10
CA VAL A 359 14.85 -1.12 -29.39
C VAL A 359 14.23 -2.06 -28.35
N VAL A 360 14.00 -3.34 -28.70
CA VAL A 360 13.51 -4.35 -27.74
C VAL A 360 14.54 -4.57 -26.61
N ALA A 361 15.84 -4.54 -26.91
CA ALA A 361 16.88 -4.61 -25.89
C ALA A 361 16.81 -3.44 -24.90
N VAL A 362 16.58 -2.21 -25.39
CA VAL A 362 16.36 -1.03 -24.55
C VAL A 362 15.06 -1.17 -23.75
N MET A 363 13.95 -1.57 -24.36
CA MET A 363 12.66 -1.74 -23.66
C MET A 363 12.78 -2.72 -22.49
N MET A 364 13.46 -3.85 -22.72
CA MET A 364 13.64 -4.89 -21.71
C MET A 364 14.68 -4.49 -20.66
N GLY A 365 15.78 -3.86 -21.06
CA GLY A 365 16.81 -3.37 -20.15
C GLY A 365 16.30 -2.25 -19.25
N ALA A 366 15.50 -1.33 -19.79
CA ALA A 366 14.91 -0.23 -19.05
C ALA A 366 13.83 -0.69 -18.05
N SER A 367 13.31 -1.91 -18.23
CA SER A 367 12.37 -2.53 -17.29
C SER A 367 13.09 -3.35 -16.20
N ALA A 368 14.39 -3.60 -16.35
CA ALA A 368 15.19 -4.44 -15.46
C ALA A 368 15.85 -3.61 -14.34
N SER A 369 15.03 -2.97 -13.51
CA SER A 369 15.47 -2.34 -12.26
C SER A 369 15.23 -3.31 -11.09
N PHE A 370 16.16 -4.23 -10.87
CA PHE A 370 16.06 -5.22 -9.78
C PHE A 370 17.14 -5.01 -8.71
N ALA A 371 18.25 -4.37 -9.05
CA ALA A 371 19.42 -4.24 -8.18
C ALA A 371 19.27 -3.13 -7.14
N THR A 372 18.41 -2.14 -7.38
CA THR A 372 18.20 -1.04 -6.44
C THR A 372 16.73 -0.83 -6.04
N PRO A 373 16.48 -0.44 -4.77
CA PRO A 373 15.14 -0.09 -4.32
C PRO A 373 14.67 1.29 -4.81
N ILE A 374 15.58 2.11 -5.35
CA ILE A 374 15.31 3.50 -5.78
C ILE A 374 14.97 3.56 -7.27
N GLY A 375 15.47 2.62 -8.09
CA GLY A 375 15.27 2.65 -9.54
C GLY A 375 13.79 2.57 -9.96
N TYR A 376 12.91 2.00 -9.13
CA TYR A 376 11.47 2.01 -9.41
C TYR A 376 10.57 2.09 -8.17
N GLN A 377 9.45 2.80 -8.31
CA GLN A 377 8.54 3.13 -7.20
C GLN A 377 7.98 1.89 -6.49
N THR A 378 7.70 0.80 -7.21
CA THR A 378 7.18 -0.44 -6.59
C THR A 378 8.24 -1.11 -5.71
N ASN A 379 9.52 -1.04 -6.10
CA ASN A 379 10.61 -1.58 -5.29
C ASN A 379 10.74 -0.78 -3.98
N THR A 380 10.59 0.54 -4.05
CA THR A 380 10.57 1.42 -2.87
C THR A 380 9.39 1.12 -1.95
N LEU A 381 8.21 0.84 -2.52
CA LEU A 381 6.99 0.54 -1.77
C LEU A 381 7.11 -0.75 -0.94
N VAL A 382 7.88 -1.73 -1.40
CA VAL A 382 8.13 -2.98 -0.67
C VAL A 382 9.36 -2.87 0.23
N TYR A 383 10.32 -2.01 -0.10
CA TYR A 383 11.57 -1.83 0.64
C TYR A 383 11.35 -1.52 2.14
N GLY A 384 10.47 -0.56 2.46
CA GLY A 384 10.19 -0.18 3.85
C GLY A 384 9.33 -1.20 4.60
N PRO A 385 8.07 -1.42 4.20
CA PRO A 385 7.15 -2.35 4.84
C PRO A 385 7.63 -3.82 4.85
N GLY A 386 8.39 -4.24 3.83
CA GLY A 386 9.00 -5.56 3.73
C GLY A 386 10.22 -5.77 4.61
N GLY A 387 10.74 -4.73 5.28
CA GLY A 387 11.90 -4.84 6.17
C GLY A 387 13.22 -5.16 5.47
N TYR A 388 13.30 -4.90 4.16
CA TYR A 388 14.48 -5.17 3.33
C TYR A 388 15.57 -4.11 3.54
N ARG A 389 16.84 -4.53 3.40
CA ARG A 389 18.00 -3.64 3.35
C ARG A 389 18.44 -3.43 1.91
N PHE A 390 19.13 -2.31 1.65
CA PHE A 390 19.64 -2.00 0.31
C PHE A 390 20.53 -3.13 -0.25
N THR A 391 21.30 -3.77 0.62
CA THR A 391 22.12 -4.95 0.28
C THR A 391 21.31 -6.15 -0.21
N ASP A 392 20.07 -6.31 0.26
CA ASP A 392 19.22 -7.44 -0.13
C ASP A 392 18.79 -7.29 -1.60
N PHE A 393 18.49 -6.06 -2.03
CA PHE A 393 18.22 -5.73 -3.44
C PHE A 393 19.44 -5.98 -4.34
N LEU A 394 20.63 -5.50 -3.95
CA LEU A 394 21.84 -5.74 -4.74
C LEU A 394 22.15 -7.24 -4.90
N ARG A 395 22.01 -8.00 -3.81
CA ARG A 395 22.39 -9.42 -3.76
C ARG A 395 21.52 -10.30 -4.67
N ILE A 396 20.25 -9.93 -4.85
CA ILE A 396 19.30 -10.68 -5.68
C ILE A 396 19.19 -10.07 -7.08
N GLY A 397 19.19 -8.75 -7.16
CA GLY A 397 18.97 -8.00 -8.37
C GLY A 397 20.14 -8.01 -9.33
N ILE A 398 21.39 -7.94 -8.87
CA ILE A 398 22.56 -8.00 -9.78
C ILE A 398 22.59 -9.34 -10.54
N PRO A 399 22.50 -10.52 -9.87
CA PRO A 399 22.48 -11.78 -10.61
C PRO A 399 21.23 -11.92 -11.50
N MET A 400 20.08 -11.35 -11.10
CA MET A 400 18.88 -11.31 -11.94
C MET A 400 19.11 -10.48 -13.21
N ASN A 401 19.66 -9.27 -13.10
CA ASN A 401 19.96 -8.40 -14.24
C ASN A 401 20.91 -9.11 -15.21
N LEU A 402 21.95 -9.79 -14.69
CA LEU A 402 22.91 -10.53 -15.50
C LEU A 402 22.25 -11.73 -16.21
N LEU A 403 21.42 -12.50 -15.49
CA LEU A 403 20.66 -13.61 -16.08
C LEU A 403 19.77 -13.11 -17.23
N LEU A 404 19.03 -12.03 -16.99
CA LEU A 404 18.15 -11.46 -18.01
C LEU A 404 18.94 -10.85 -19.18
N ALA A 405 20.13 -10.28 -18.94
CA ALA A 405 21.01 -9.81 -19.99
C ALA A 405 21.45 -10.95 -20.92
N VAL A 406 21.84 -12.10 -20.36
CA VAL A 406 22.20 -13.29 -21.16
C VAL A 406 21.00 -13.82 -21.94
N VAL A 407 19.83 -13.93 -21.30
CA VAL A 407 18.60 -14.37 -21.97
C VAL A 407 18.21 -13.41 -23.09
N ALA A 408 18.30 -12.09 -22.86
CA ALA A 408 18.04 -11.07 -23.87
C ALA A 408 19.01 -11.20 -25.06
N ALA A 409 20.30 -11.30 -24.79
CA ALA A 409 21.35 -11.42 -25.79
C ALA A 409 21.18 -12.66 -26.69
N VAL A 410 20.69 -13.78 -26.14
CA VAL A 410 20.47 -15.01 -26.92
C VAL A 410 19.16 -14.97 -27.70
N PHE A 411 18.05 -14.55 -27.08
CA PHE A 411 16.73 -14.68 -27.70
C PHE A 411 16.33 -13.51 -28.59
N ILE A 412 16.79 -12.28 -28.31
CA ILE A 412 16.42 -11.12 -29.14
C ILE A 412 16.89 -11.29 -30.60
N PRO A 413 18.17 -11.67 -30.87
CA PRO A 413 18.60 -11.91 -32.26
C PRO A 413 17.90 -13.07 -32.97
N VAL A 414 17.29 -14.01 -32.23
CA VAL A 414 16.55 -15.14 -32.80
C VAL A 414 15.18 -14.70 -33.31
N PHE A 415 14.50 -13.82 -32.59
CA PHE A 415 13.18 -13.30 -32.97
C PHE A 415 13.26 -12.07 -33.89
N TRP A 416 14.29 -11.25 -33.71
CA TRP A 416 14.62 -10.10 -34.54
C TRP A 416 16.02 -10.31 -35.08
N PRO A 417 16.16 -10.99 -36.24
CA PRO A 417 17.47 -11.11 -36.88
C PRO A 417 17.99 -9.70 -37.18
N LEU A 418 19.08 -9.37 -36.49
CA LEU A 418 19.79 -8.10 -36.56
C LEU A 418 20.72 -8.08 -37.75
#